data_AF-A0ABD0XPK7-F1
#
_entry.id   AF-A0ABD0XPK7-F1
#
_cell.length_a   1.000
_cell.length_b   1.000
_cell.length_c   1.000
_cell.angle_alpha   90.00
_cell.angle_beta   90.00
_cell.angle_gamma   90.00
#
_symmetry.space_group_name_H-M   'P 1'
#
loop_
_entity.id
_entity.type
_entity.pdbx_description
1 polymer ?
#
loop_
_entity_poly.entity_id
_entity_poly.type
_entity_poly.pdbx_seq_one_letter_code
_entity_poly.pdbx_strand_id
1 'polypeptide(L)'
;MAHTNLAFIYLLALTLTALLASANDLTKTVEFNVKPGGVVHTFSEKMVSNLDKMRNYECSFTYASQGGTNEQWLMSVGLSDDEGLFSCSVWRPQGKSYLFFTQFKAELKGVKVEYASAYSQTAAGGQRDVALSEEEYTVGDSTVTHKEGKFRAELSKLSVIGRTRHDEL
;
A
#
# COMPACT_ATOMS: atom_id res chain seq x y z
N MET A 1 41.10 -12.13 -40.27
CA MET A 1 40.92 -12.51 -38.86
C MET A 1 40.38 -11.30 -38.07
N ALA A 2 39.25 -10.72 -38.50
CA ALA A 2 38.68 -9.49 -37.91
C ALA A 2 37.13 -9.53 -37.79
N HIS A 3 36.45 -10.41 -38.54
CA HIS A 3 34.99 -10.54 -38.52
C HIS A 3 34.42 -11.26 -37.29
N THR A 4 35.23 -12.07 -36.59
CA THR A 4 34.82 -12.80 -35.38
C THR A 4 34.65 -11.92 -34.15
N ASN A 5 35.29 -10.74 -34.10
CA ASN A 5 35.20 -9.82 -32.97
C ASN A 5 33.94 -8.94 -32.99
N LEU A 6 33.45 -8.56 -34.19
CA LEU A 6 32.25 -7.74 -34.32
C LEU A 6 31.00 -8.52 -33.90
N ALA A 7 30.85 -9.77 -34.34
CA ALA A 7 29.71 -10.61 -33.96
C ALA A 7 29.62 -10.84 -32.44
N PHE A 8 30.76 -10.99 -31.77
CA PHE A 8 30.83 -11.14 -30.32
C PHE A 8 30.44 -9.85 -29.57
N ILE A 9 30.85 -8.68 -30.07
CA ILE A 9 30.46 -7.38 -29.50
C ILE A 9 28.97 -7.13 -29.70
N TYR A 10 28.40 -7.47 -30.86
CA TYR A 10 26.96 -7.35 -31.10
C TYR A 10 26.15 -8.30 -30.21
N LEU A 11 26.61 -9.55 -30.01
CA LEU A 11 25.97 -10.48 -29.08
C LEU A 11 26.01 -9.94 -27.64
N LEU A 12 27.16 -9.40 -27.21
CA LEU A 12 27.33 -8.85 -25.86
C LEU A 12 26.44 -7.62 -25.63
N ALA A 13 26.30 -6.74 -26.63
CA ALA A 13 25.41 -5.58 -26.58
C ALA A 13 23.92 -5.97 -26.59
N LEU A 14 23.53 -7.01 -27.32
CA LEU A 14 22.16 -7.55 -27.33
C LEU A 14 21.80 -8.20 -25.98
N THR A 15 22.76 -8.87 -25.33
CA THR A 15 22.55 -9.42 -23.97
C THR A 15 22.48 -8.34 -22.89
N LEU A 16 23.23 -7.23 -23.05
CA LEU A 16 23.24 -6.14 -22.08
C LEU A 16 21.95 -5.29 -22.12
N THR A 17 21.32 -5.17 -23.29
CA THR A 17 20.01 -4.50 -23.43
C THR A 17 18.86 -5.32 -22.85
N ALA A 18 18.95 -6.66 -22.87
CA ALA A 18 17.97 -7.53 -22.21
C ALA A 18 18.07 -7.53 -20.68
N LEU A 19 19.18 -7.03 -20.12
CA LEU A 19 19.44 -6.96 -18.67
C LEU A 19 18.95 -5.66 -18.00
N LEU A 20 18.41 -4.69 -18.77
CA LEU A 20 17.64 -3.58 -18.22
C LEU A 20 16.26 -4.11 -17.84
N ALA A 21 16.22 -4.86 -16.73
CA ALA A 21 15.02 -5.32 -16.08
C ALA A 21 14.01 -4.17 -15.97
N SER A 22 12.80 -4.38 -16.47
CA SER A 22 11.70 -3.47 -16.25
C SER A 22 11.48 -3.31 -14.75
N ALA A 23 11.80 -2.13 -14.20
CA ALA A 23 11.19 -1.74 -12.95
C ALA A 23 9.68 -1.68 -13.22
N ASN A 24 8.91 -2.58 -12.62
CA ASN A 24 7.45 -2.54 -12.75
C ASN A 24 6.96 -1.27 -12.06
N ASP A 25 6.72 -0.21 -12.84
CA ASP A 25 6.06 1.05 -12.45
C ASP A 25 4.59 0.85 -12.02
N LEU A 26 4.20 -0.38 -11.64
CA LEU A 26 2.86 -0.76 -11.21
C LEU A 26 2.75 -0.84 -9.69
N THR A 27 3.84 -0.72 -8.94
CA THR A 27 3.81 -0.73 -7.47
C THR A 27 4.84 0.24 -6.90
N LYS A 28 4.46 0.95 -5.83
CA LYS A 28 5.32 1.86 -5.10
C LYS A 28 5.19 1.56 -3.61
N THR A 29 6.30 1.22 -2.96
CA THR A 29 6.38 1.05 -1.50
C THR A 29 7.26 2.14 -0.90
N VAL A 30 6.80 2.75 0.18
CA VAL A 30 7.51 3.81 0.91
C VAL A 30 7.46 3.57 2.41
N GLU A 31 8.44 4.12 3.11
CA GLU A 31 8.51 4.06 4.56
C GLU A 31 8.05 5.38 5.18
N PHE A 32 7.38 5.30 6.33
CA PHE A 32 7.04 6.46 7.14
C PHE A 32 7.01 6.09 8.62
N ASN A 33 7.05 7.11 9.49
CA ASN A 33 6.91 6.89 10.93
C ASN A 33 5.50 7.24 11.39
N VAL A 34 4.85 6.28 12.04
CA VAL A 34 3.67 6.51 12.87
C VAL A 34 4.12 7.17 14.16
N LYS A 35 3.61 8.38 14.42
CA LYS A 35 3.98 9.21 15.57
C LYS A 35 2.88 9.17 16.63
N PRO A 36 3.19 8.79 17.88
CA PRO A 36 2.22 8.90 18.98
C PRO A 36 2.07 10.36 19.46
N GLY A 37 1.14 10.57 20.38
CA GLY A 37 0.91 11.85 21.07
C GLY A 37 -0.52 12.38 20.96
N GLY A 38 -1.45 11.57 20.43
CA GLY A 38 -2.85 11.93 20.26
C GLY A 38 -3.13 12.95 19.15
N VAL A 39 -2.10 13.37 18.42
CA VAL A 39 -2.23 14.29 17.28
C VAL A 39 -2.61 13.51 16.03
N VAL A 40 -3.54 14.06 15.26
CA VAL A 40 -3.96 13.48 13.98
C VAL A 40 -2.88 13.72 12.93
N HIS A 41 -2.41 12.65 12.30
CA HIS A 41 -1.47 12.67 11.19
C HIS A 41 -2.09 12.05 9.94
N THR A 42 -1.64 12.49 8.76
CA THR A 42 -1.99 11.87 7.48
C THR A 42 -0.72 11.63 6.68
N PHE A 43 -0.64 10.44 6.07
CA PHE A 43 0.39 10.07 5.11
C PHE A 43 -0.29 9.58 3.84
N SER A 44 0.21 9.98 2.67
CA SER A 44 -0.46 9.70 1.40
C SER A 44 0.52 9.32 0.31
N GLU A 45 0.12 8.36 -0.53
CA GLU A 45 0.86 7.95 -1.71
C GLU A 45 -0.01 7.90 -2.95
N LYS A 46 0.61 8.18 -4.09
CA LYS A 46 -0.05 8.30 -5.39
C LYS A 46 0.51 7.31 -6.39
N MET A 47 -0.34 6.89 -7.30
CA MET A 47 0.01 6.09 -8.47
C MET A 47 -0.62 6.73 -9.71
N VAL A 48 0.11 6.74 -10.82
CA VAL A 48 -0.39 7.23 -12.11
C VAL A 48 -0.62 6.02 -13.01
N SER A 49 -1.74 6.00 -13.72
CA SER A 49 -2.05 4.96 -14.69
C SER A 49 -1.04 4.97 -15.84
N ASN A 50 -0.65 3.79 -16.33
CA ASN A 50 0.16 3.66 -17.53
C ASN A 50 -0.70 3.67 -18.80
N LEU A 51 -1.97 3.26 -18.70
CA LEU A 51 -2.94 3.32 -19.79
C LEU A 51 -3.44 4.76 -20.07
N ASP A 52 -3.61 5.57 -19.01
CA ASP A 52 -4.07 6.96 -19.08
C ASP A 52 -3.25 7.84 -18.14
N LYS A 53 -2.25 8.54 -18.68
CA LYS A 53 -1.32 9.37 -17.88
C LYS A 53 -1.98 10.56 -17.16
N MET A 54 -3.23 10.89 -17.47
CA MET A 54 -3.99 11.92 -16.74
C MET A 54 -4.68 11.34 -15.49
N ARG A 55 -4.88 10.03 -15.45
CA ARG A 55 -5.56 9.34 -14.37
C ARG A 55 -4.58 9.02 -13.24
N ASN A 56 -4.93 9.50 -12.06
CA ASN A 56 -4.17 9.30 -10.84
C ASN A 56 -5.04 8.68 -9.76
N TYR A 57 -4.41 7.81 -8.98
CA TYR A 57 -4.98 7.16 -7.81
C TYR A 57 -4.18 7.61 -6.59
N GLU A 58 -4.87 7.72 -5.47
CA GLU A 58 -4.24 8.15 -4.22
C GLU A 58 -4.78 7.30 -3.09
N CYS A 59 -3.89 6.86 -2.21
CA CYS A 59 -4.24 6.31 -0.92
C CYS A 59 -3.76 7.27 0.17
N SER A 60 -4.66 7.69 1.05
CA SER A 60 -4.35 8.47 2.24
C SER A 60 -4.66 7.67 3.49
N PHE A 61 -3.70 7.60 4.41
CA PHE A 61 -3.86 6.99 5.73
C PHE A 61 -3.79 8.06 6.81
N THR A 62 -4.92 8.31 7.45
CA THR A 62 -5.08 9.24 8.57
C THR A 62 -5.20 8.46 9.87
N TYR A 63 -4.45 8.84 10.90
CA TYR A 63 -4.46 8.16 12.19
C TYR A 63 -4.21 9.14 13.34
N ALA A 64 -4.56 8.71 14.56
CA ALA A 64 -4.00 9.25 15.79
C ALA A 64 -3.74 8.09 16.76
N SER A 65 -2.66 8.20 17.51
CA SER A 65 -2.24 7.14 18.44
C SER A 65 -1.55 7.69 19.68
N GLN A 66 -1.49 6.86 20.72
CA GLN A 66 -0.73 7.06 21.94
C GLN A 66 0.37 6.00 22.05
N GLY A 67 1.46 6.32 22.73
CA GLY A 67 2.60 5.43 22.89
C GLY A 67 3.88 6.17 23.28
N GLY A 68 4.94 5.41 23.59
CA GLY A 68 6.20 5.96 24.07
C GLY A 68 7.22 6.33 22.99
N THR A 69 7.12 5.73 21.80
CA THR A 69 8.10 5.89 20.72
C THR A 69 7.45 5.91 19.35
N ASN A 70 8.10 6.53 18.37
CA ASN A 70 7.70 6.40 16.97
C ASN A 70 7.84 4.95 16.50
N GLU A 71 7.00 4.59 15.54
CA GLU A 71 7.07 3.29 14.87
C GLU A 71 7.26 3.47 13.37
N GLN A 72 8.29 2.85 12.79
CA GLN A 72 8.43 2.71 11.34
C GLN A 72 7.36 1.79 10.77
N TRP A 73 6.72 2.24 9.70
CA TRP A 73 5.65 1.57 8.95
C TRP A 73 5.92 1.70 7.46
N LEU A 74 5.27 0.85 6.68
CA LEU A 74 5.31 0.87 5.22
C LEU A 74 3.93 1.19 4.68
N MET A 75 3.89 1.91 3.57
CA MET A 75 2.72 2.04 2.70
C MET A 75 3.11 1.55 1.31
N SER A 76 2.28 0.69 0.72
CA SER A 76 2.42 0.27 -0.67
C SER A 76 1.14 0.57 -1.42
N VAL A 77 1.28 1.23 -2.57
CA VAL A 77 0.21 1.45 -3.54
C VAL A 77 0.57 0.76 -4.84
N GLY A 78 -0.42 0.28 -5.59
CA GLY A 78 -0.14 -0.34 -6.89
C GLY A 78 -1.38 -0.62 -7.71
N LEU A 79 -1.18 -0.80 -9.01
CA LEU A 79 -2.20 -1.19 -9.97
C LEU A 79 -2.03 -2.66 -10.36
N SER A 80 -3.13 -3.35 -10.64
CA SER A 80 -3.09 -4.64 -11.33
C SER A 80 -2.55 -4.50 -12.75
N ASP A 81 -2.14 -5.61 -13.37
CA ASP A 81 -1.58 -5.62 -14.72
C ASP A 81 -2.54 -5.04 -15.78
N ASP A 82 -3.85 -5.25 -15.60
CA ASP A 82 -4.92 -4.67 -16.42
C ASP A 82 -5.38 -3.28 -15.95
N GLU A 83 -4.76 -2.74 -14.91
CA GLU A 83 -5.12 -1.52 -14.18
C GLU A 83 -6.60 -1.45 -13.74
N GLY A 84 -7.30 -2.58 -13.67
CA GLY A 84 -8.68 -2.69 -13.20
C GLY A 84 -8.83 -2.53 -11.68
N LEU A 85 -7.74 -2.74 -10.94
CA LEU A 85 -7.69 -2.66 -9.49
C LEU A 85 -6.56 -1.75 -9.02
N PHE A 86 -6.87 -0.93 -8.01
CA PHE A 86 -5.91 -0.18 -7.23
C PHE A 86 -5.81 -0.80 -5.83
N SER A 87 -4.61 -1.16 -5.43
CA SER A 87 -4.30 -1.70 -4.11
C SER A 87 -3.60 -0.65 -3.24
N CYS A 88 -4.00 -0.57 -1.98
CA CYS A 88 -3.30 0.17 -0.95
C CYS A 88 -3.13 -0.71 0.29
N SER A 89 -1.89 -0.86 0.76
CA SER A 89 -1.60 -1.56 2.01
C SER A 89 -0.73 -0.69 2.90
N VAL A 90 -1.08 -0.60 4.18
CA VAL A 90 -0.33 0.11 5.22
C VAL A 90 -0.05 -0.88 6.33
N TRP A 91 1.21 -1.10 6.71
CA TRP A 91 1.54 -2.11 7.71
C TRP A 91 2.82 -1.83 8.49
N ARG A 92 2.91 -2.47 9.65
CA ARG A 92 4.09 -2.55 10.49
C ARG A 92 4.95 -3.74 10.05
N PRO A 93 6.18 -3.54 9.54
CA PRO A 93 7.04 -4.65 9.08
C PRO A 93 7.37 -5.67 10.16
N GLN A 94 7.45 -5.21 11.42
CA GLN A 94 7.74 -6.03 12.60
C GLN A 94 6.54 -6.87 13.08
N GLY A 95 5.41 -6.87 12.37
CA GLY A 95 4.29 -7.75 12.66
C GLY A 95 3.23 -7.15 13.57
N LYS A 96 3.64 -6.75 14.78
CA LYS A 96 2.79 -6.16 15.81
C LYS A 96 3.18 -4.72 16.11
N SER A 97 2.20 -3.82 16.14
CA SER A 97 2.34 -2.47 16.67
C SER A 97 2.13 -2.46 18.18
N TYR A 98 2.91 -1.64 18.89
CA TYR A 98 2.74 -1.37 20.32
C TYR A 98 2.08 0.00 20.57
N LEU A 99 1.69 0.70 19.52
CA LEU A 99 0.93 1.94 19.63
C LEU A 99 -0.54 1.66 19.90
N PHE A 100 -1.14 2.50 20.74
CA PHE A 100 -2.57 2.50 21.00
C PHE A 100 -3.24 3.46 20.03
N PHE A 101 -3.89 2.96 18.98
CA PHE A 101 -4.57 3.78 17.99
C PHE A 101 -5.94 4.24 18.51
N THR A 102 -6.15 5.55 18.64
CA THR A 102 -7.46 6.09 19.00
C THR A 102 -8.37 6.21 17.78
N GLN A 103 -7.79 6.39 16.59
CA GLN A 103 -8.51 6.43 15.33
C GLN A 103 -7.63 6.01 14.16
N PHE A 104 -8.25 5.40 13.15
CA PHE A 104 -7.66 5.27 11.82
C PHE A 104 -8.72 5.46 10.72
N LYS A 105 -8.25 5.93 9.57
CA LYS A 105 -8.99 6.02 8.31
C LYS A 105 -8.03 5.79 7.14
N ALA A 106 -8.35 4.88 6.22
CA ALA A 106 -7.81 4.89 4.87
C ALA A 106 -8.83 5.49 3.91
N GLU A 107 -8.38 6.27 2.95
CA GLU A 107 -9.20 6.91 1.92
C GLU A 107 -8.54 6.72 0.56
N LEU A 108 -9.31 6.18 -0.40
CA LEU A 108 -8.87 5.97 -1.77
C LEU A 108 -9.53 7.01 -2.70
N LYS A 109 -8.73 7.64 -3.56
CA LYS A 109 -9.23 8.51 -4.65
C LYS A 109 -9.05 7.82 -6.00
N GLY A 110 -10.00 8.06 -6.91
CA GLY A 110 -9.99 7.51 -8.26
C GLY A 110 -10.54 6.09 -8.38
N VAL A 111 -10.94 5.47 -7.27
CA VAL A 111 -11.50 4.10 -7.23
C VAL A 111 -12.68 3.99 -6.26
N LYS A 112 -13.49 2.94 -6.42
CA LYS A 112 -14.48 2.52 -5.42
C LYS A 112 -13.96 1.31 -4.66
N VAL A 113 -13.98 1.35 -3.33
CA VAL A 113 -13.54 0.23 -2.49
C VAL A 113 -14.37 -1.01 -2.80
N GLU A 114 -13.67 -2.12 -3.06
CA GLU A 114 -14.25 -3.42 -3.34
C GLU A 114 -13.99 -4.41 -2.20
N TYR A 115 -12.80 -4.33 -1.61
CA TYR A 115 -12.40 -5.19 -0.50
C TYR A 115 -11.52 -4.44 0.49
N ALA A 116 -11.67 -4.76 1.77
CA ALA A 116 -10.82 -4.26 2.82
C ALA A 116 -10.59 -5.32 3.90
N SER A 117 -9.40 -5.34 4.46
CA SER A 117 -9.07 -6.17 5.62
C SER A 117 -8.10 -5.44 6.53
N ALA A 118 -8.29 -5.61 7.85
CA ALA A 118 -7.45 -5.02 8.87
C ALA A 118 -7.02 -6.08 9.88
N TYR A 119 -5.82 -5.93 10.43
CA TYR A 119 -5.19 -6.90 11.34
C TYR A 119 -4.57 -6.20 12.53
N SER A 120 -4.77 -6.74 13.73
CA SER A 120 -4.15 -6.27 14.97
C SER A 120 -2.72 -6.82 15.10
N GLN A 121 -2.43 -7.91 14.40
CA GLN A 121 -1.13 -8.55 14.33
C GLN A 121 -0.95 -9.21 12.97
N THR A 122 0.26 -9.19 12.42
CA THR A 122 0.60 -9.90 11.18
C THR A 122 1.69 -10.95 11.39
N ALA A 123 1.77 -11.92 10.48
CA ALA A 123 2.68 -13.05 10.48
C ALA A 123 4.14 -12.70 10.15
N ALA A 124 4.69 -11.69 10.81
CA ALA A 124 6.13 -11.41 10.82
C ALA A 124 6.78 -12.01 12.08
N GLY A 125 8.01 -12.51 11.95
CA GLY A 125 8.78 -13.00 13.11
C GLY A 125 8.19 -14.21 13.83
N GLY A 126 7.50 -15.11 13.12
CA GLY A 126 6.92 -16.34 13.69
C GLY A 126 5.53 -16.15 14.34
N GLN A 127 4.94 -14.96 14.23
CA GLN A 127 3.57 -14.70 14.67
C GLN A 127 2.53 -15.21 13.66
N ARG A 128 1.26 -15.28 14.07
CA ARG A 128 0.12 -15.51 13.17
C ARG A 128 -0.64 -14.22 12.94
N ASP A 129 -1.30 -14.12 11.79
CA ASP A 129 -2.24 -13.04 11.50
C ASP A 129 -3.43 -13.10 12.46
N VAL A 130 -3.82 -11.94 12.99
CA VAL A 130 -5.04 -11.77 13.79
C VAL A 130 -5.85 -10.66 13.14
N ALA A 131 -6.92 -11.05 12.44
CA ALA A 131 -7.82 -10.10 11.79
C ALA A 131 -8.63 -9.32 12.85
N LEU A 132 -8.91 -8.05 12.56
CA LEU A 132 -9.90 -7.27 13.29
C LEU A 132 -11.29 -7.84 13.02
N SER A 133 -12.16 -7.76 14.03
CA SER A 133 -13.58 -8.04 13.81
C SER A 133 -14.20 -7.00 12.88
N GLU A 134 -15.20 -7.41 12.08
CA GLU A 134 -15.99 -6.50 11.24
C GLU A 134 -16.76 -5.44 12.07
N GLU A 135 -16.92 -5.66 13.38
CA GLU A 135 -17.47 -4.68 14.31
C GLU A 135 -16.51 -3.52 14.62
N GLU A 136 -15.22 -3.65 14.33
CA GLU A 136 -14.21 -2.66 14.71
C GLU A 136 -13.99 -1.58 13.65
N TYR A 137 -14.50 -1.76 12.43
CA TYR A 137 -14.37 -0.79 11.35
C TYR A 137 -15.54 -0.84 10.37
N THR A 138 -15.67 0.22 9.57
CA THR A 138 -16.67 0.36 8.51
C THR A 138 -15.95 0.51 7.18
N VAL A 139 -16.46 -0.17 6.16
CA VAL A 139 -16.05 -0.02 4.76
C VAL A 139 -17.12 0.80 4.04
N GLY A 140 -16.75 1.97 3.53
CA GLY A 140 -17.58 2.82 2.68
C GLY A 140 -17.09 2.81 1.23
N ASP A 141 -17.74 3.60 0.37
CA ASP A 141 -17.45 3.63 -1.07
C ASP A 141 -15.99 4.01 -1.41
N SER A 142 -15.35 4.86 -0.61
CA SER A 142 -13.97 5.31 -0.81
C SER A 142 -13.12 5.24 0.46
N THR A 143 -13.68 4.80 1.58
CA THR A 143 -13.02 4.90 2.89
C THR A 143 -13.13 3.61 3.69
N VAL A 144 -12.12 3.36 4.53
CA VAL A 144 -12.14 2.32 5.56
C VAL A 144 -11.77 2.98 6.88
N THR A 145 -12.71 3.05 7.82
CA THR A 145 -12.56 3.85 9.05
C THR A 145 -12.88 2.99 10.27
N HIS A 146 -12.13 3.16 11.35
CA HIS A 146 -12.46 2.53 12.63
C HIS A 146 -13.87 2.91 13.11
N LYS A 147 -14.49 2.03 13.91
CA LYS A 147 -15.75 2.31 14.62
C LYS A 147 -15.45 2.74 16.04
N GLU A 148 -15.87 3.95 16.39
CA GLU A 148 -15.71 4.51 17.73
C GLU A 148 -16.37 3.60 18.78
N GLY A 149 -15.67 3.38 19.91
CA GLY A 149 -16.14 2.52 21.00
C GLY A 149 -16.11 1.02 20.72
N LYS A 150 -15.81 0.59 19.48
CA LYS A 150 -15.71 -0.82 19.09
C LYS A 150 -14.29 -1.24 18.76
N PHE A 151 -13.54 -0.38 18.08
CA PHE A 151 -12.15 -0.62 17.75
C PHE A 151 -11.29 -0.75 19.01
N ARG A 152 -10.55 -1.86 19.12
CA ARG A 152 -9.74 -2.19 20.31
C ARG A 152 -8.38 -1.51 20.36
N ALA A 153 -8.18 -0.47 19.56
CA ALA A 153 -6.96 0.31 19.45
C ALA A 153 -5.70 -0.43 18.94
N GLU A 154 -5.85 -1.67 18.49
CA GLU A 154 -4.76 -2.49 17.95
C GLU A 154 -4.83 -2.52 16.42
N LEU A 155 -3.85 -1.91 15.75
CA LEU A 155 -3.71 -1.97 14.29
C LEU A 155 -2.25 -2.25 13.94
N SER A 156 -2.04 -3.23 13.05
CA SER A 156 -0.72 -3.58 12.52
C SER A 156 -0.69 -3.68 11.00
N LYS A 157 -1.85 -3.89 10.35
CA LYS A 157 -2.00 -3.85 8.89
C LYS A 157 -3.40 -3.45 8.49
N LEU A 158 -3.50 -2.65 7.44
CA LEU A 158 -4.72 -2.33 6.72
C LEU A 158 -4.45 -2.53 5.23
N SER A 159 -5.27 -3.33 4.55
CA SER A 159 -5.21 -3.55 3.11
C SER A 159 -6.56 -3.22 2.50
N VAL A 160 -6.56 -2.36 1.50
CA VAL A 160 -7.75 -1.87 0.81
C VAL A 160 -7.54 -2.03 -0.69
N ILE A 161 -8.49 -2.66 -1.37
CA ILE A 161 -8.51 -2.84 -2.81
C ILE A 161 -9.72 -2.08 -3.33
N GLY A 162 -9.50 -1.20 -4.30
CA GLY A 162 -10.54 -0.47 -4.99
C GLY A 162 -10.56 -0.78 -6.48
N ARG A 163 -11.76 -0.85 -7.04
CA ARG A 163 -11.98 -0.99 -8.47
C ARG A 163 -11.79 0.35 -9.17
N THR A 164 -10.94 0.37 -10.18
CA THR A 164 -10.83 1.51 -11.09
C THR A 164 -12.04 1.47 -12.02
N ARG A 165 -12.77 2.58 -12.17
CA ARG A 165 -13.90 2.62 -13.11
C ARG A 165 -13.33 2.75 -14.53
N HIS A 166 -13.49 1.73 -15.36
CA HIS A 166 -13.50 1.90 -16.81
C HIS A 166 -14.89 2.42 -17.17
N ASP A 167 -15.10 3.74 -17.09
CA ASP A 167 -16.25 4.35 -17.76
C ASP A 167 -15.90 4.38 -19.25
N GLU A 168 -16.34 3.36 -19.99
CA GLU A 168 -16.45 3.41 -21.44
C GLU A 168 -17.65 4.33 -21.76
N LEU A 169 -17.36 5.58 -22.11
CA LEU A 169 -18.33 6.51 -22.69
C LEU A 169 -18.11 6.61 -24.21
#